data_AF-A0A3Q3FD28-F1
#
_entry.id   AF-A0A3Q3FD28-F1
#
_cell.length_a   1.000
_cell.length_b   1.000
_cell.length_c   1.000
_cell.angle_alpha   90.00
_cell.angle_beta   90.00
_cell.angle_gamma   90.00
#
_symmetry.space_group_name_H-M   'P 1'
#
loop_
_entity.id
_entity.type
_entity.pdbx_description
1 polymer ?
#
loop_
_entity_poly.entity_id
_entity_poly.type
_entity_poly.pdbx_seq_one_letter_code
_entity_poly.pdbx_strand_id
1 'polypeptide(L)'
;METLCFSPQTTKQIDFQPIFLSFLCLHRNLLDRDTFSKSDPSKITHRVSACDFGRTEVIDNTLNPDFVRKFILDYFFEERQNLRFDFRLEKPLGGIPGKKCGTIIVKAEELSNCRESVMMQFCGNKLDKKDFFGKSDPFLVFYRSNEDGTFTICHKTEVVKNTLNPVWQAFKIPVRALCNGDYDRTIKVEVYDWDRDGSHDFIGEFSTSYRELSRGQSQFNMYEVSVCVTLLSFLVDIEVTFLDYIKGGICIFLTVLSECVTFARTQTGDPAQPTSLHYMNPYQLNAYGMALKTVGEIIQDYDSDKMFPALGFGAKLPPDGRVSHEFALNGNPQNPYCAGIDGVMDAYYQSLKSVQLYGPTNFSPVINHVARYAASVKDGSQYFVLLIITDGVISDMAQTKESIVNAASLPMSIIIVGVGPAEFDAMIELDGDEVRISSRGKQAERDIVQFVPFRDYTDRGGYNILSMARLAKDVLAEIPDQFLSYMRTRGIKPSPAPPPYTPPGQPIQTQI
;
A
#
# COMPACT_ATOMS: atom_id res chain seq x y z
N MET A 1 20.10 29.67 -0.67
CA MET A 1 19.00 28.85 -0.11
C MET A 1 18.17 28.42 -1.30
N GLU A 2 18.59 27.33 -1.93
CA GLU A 2 17.98 26.81 -3.15
C GLU A 2 16.71 26.04 -2.81
N THR A 3 15.63 26.44 -3.47
CA THR A 3 14.31 25.83 -3.43
C THR A 3 14.35 24.55 -4.27
N LEU A 4 14.29 23.37 -3.65
CA LEU A 4 14.11 22.12 -4.38
C LEU A 4 12.60 21.89 -4.62
N CYS A 5 12.13 22.34 -5.78
CA CYS A 5 10.92 21.80 -6.40
C CYS A 5 11.22 20.37 -6.87
N PHE A 6 10.37 19.41 -6.51
CA PHE A 6 10.42 18.08 -7.08
C PHE A 6 10.12 18.16 -8.58
N SER A 7 11.15 17.91 -9.39
CA SER A 7 11.03 17.50 -10.78
C SER A 7 10.95 15.97 -10.82
N PRO A 8 10.02 15.37 -11.58
CA PRO A 8 9.99 13.92 -11.75
C PRO A 8 11.09 13.55 -12.75
N GLN A 9 12.24 13.07 -12.25
CA GLN A 9 13.22 12.38 -13.09
C GLN A 9 13.36 10.93 -12.65
N THR A 10 12.84 10.04 -13.49
CA THR A 10 13.30 8.68 -13.77
C THR A 10 13.84 7.88 -12.58
N THR A 11 12.92 7.38 -11.77
CA THR A 11 13.07 6.15 -10.99
C THR A 11 11.80 5.34 -11.20
N LYS A 12 11.92 4.01 -11.30
CA LYS A 12 10.85 3.04 -11.62
C LYS A 12 9.47 3.60 -11.25
N GLN A 13 8.68 3.92 -12.28
CA GLN A 13 7.29 4.31 -12.13
C GLN A 13 6.51 3.06 -11.71
N ILE A 14 6.60 2.71 -10.43
CA ILE A 14 5.66 1.80 -9.80
C ILE A 14 4.39 2.62 -9.66
N ASP A 15 3.34 2.23 -10.39
CA ASP A 15 2.03 2.88 -10.42
C ASP A 15 1.33 2.77 -9.06
N PHE A 16 1.82 3.47 -8.04
CA PHE A 16 0.97 3.81 -6.90
C PHE A 16 -0.06 4.80 -7.43
N GLN A 17 -1.34 4.42 -7.44
CA GLN A 17 -2.40 5.41 -7.57
C GLN A 17 -2.31 6.31 -6.33
N PRO A 18 -1.95 7.61 -6.44
CA PRO A 18 -1.98 8.49 -5.29
C PRO A 18 -3.41 8.52 -4.76
N ILE A 19 -3.60 7.99 -3.56
CA ILE A 19 -4.90 8.03 -2.91
C ILE A 19 -5.06 9.44 -2.36
N PHE A 20 -5.92 10.19 -3.01
CA PHE A 20 -6.29 11.51 -2.55
C PHE A 20 -7.23 11.37 -1.33
N LEU A 21 -6.88 11.96 -0.19
CA LEU A 21 -7.76 12.04 0.97
C LEU A 21 -8.43 13.41 1.00
N SER A 22 -9.76 13.40 1.15
CA SER A 22 -10.60 14.56 1.35
C SER A 22 -10.87 14.71 2.85
N PHE A 23 -10.38 15.79 3.45
CA PHE A 23 -10.60 16.07 4.86
C PHE A 23 -11.77 17.04 5.06
N LEU A 24 -12.83 16.58 5.73
CA LEU A 24 -13.92 17.43 6.25
C LEU A 24 -13.64 17.73 7.72
N CYS A 25 -13.62 19.01 8.08
CA CYS A 25 -13.41 19.42 9.46
C CYS A 25 -14.72 19.96 10.02
N LEU A 26 -15.21 19.38 11.10
CA LEU A 26 -16.32 19.93 11.87
C LEU A 26 -15.76 20.36 13.21
N HIS A 27 -16.15 21.54 13.68
CA HIS A 27 -15.88 21.88 15.07
C HIS A 27 -17.17 21.83 15.85
N ARG A 28 -17.07 21.42 17.11
CA ARG A 28 -18.19 21.41 18.02
C ARG A 28 -17.78 22.07 19.33
N ASN A 29 -18.69 22.89 19.88
CA ASN A 29 -18.52 23.57 21.17
C ASN A 29 -17.27 24.45 21.24
N LEU A 30 -17.01 25.23 20.19
CA LEU A 30 -15.95 26.24 20.25
C LEU A 30 -16.22 27.25 21.38
N LEU A 31 -15.14 27.77 21.96
CA LEU A 31 -15.25 28.75 23.04
C LEU A 31 -15.71 30.09 22.46
N ASP A 32 -16.86 30.57 22.90
CA ASP A 32 -17.37 31.88 22.52
C ASP A 32 -16.52 32.98 23.17
N ARG A 33 -15.95 33.86 22.35
CA ARG A 33 -15.08 34.96 22.82
C ARG A 33 -15.57 36.35 22.41
N ASP A 34 -16.73 36.42 21.75
CA ASP A 34 -17.27 37.69 21.29
C ASP A 34 -18.36 38.21 22.23
N THR A 35 -18.33 39.51 22.48
CA THR A 35 -19.14 40.16 23.51
C THR A 35 -20.58 40.43 23.05
N PHE A 36 -20.80 40.43 21.72
CA PHE A 36 -22.07 40.79 21.09
C PHE A 36 -22.46 39.87 19.92
N SER A 37 -21.66 38.84 19.63
CA SER A 37 -21.86 37.88 18.53
C SER A 37 -21.24 36.52 18.89
N LYS A 38 -21.41 35.51 18.04
CA LYS A 38 -20.68 34.24 18.16
C LYS A 38 -19.37 34.35 17.40
N SER A 39 -18.35 33.62 17.82
CA SER A 39 -17.04 33.64 17.15
C SER A 39 -17.03 33.12 15.71
N ASP A 40 -16.13 33.68 14.91
CA ASP A 40 -15.94 33.43 13.47
C ASP A 40 -14.75 32.47 13.22
N PRO A 41 -14.98 31.14 13.20
CA PRO A 41 -13.95 30.12 12.99
C PRO A 41 -13.30 30.16 11.61
N SER A 42 -11.96 30.14 11.57
CA SER A 42 -11.17 29.80 10.38
C SER A 42 -10.07 28.77 10.68
N LYS A 43 -9.84 27.83 9.77
CA LYS A 43 -8.85 26.75 9.94
C LYS A 43 -7.72 26.87 8.91
N ILE A 44 -6.50 26.71 9.40
CA ILE A 44 -5.29 26.57 8.58
C ILE A 44 -4.76 25.14 8.76
N THR A 45 -4.55 24.42 7.67
CA THR A 45 -3.93 23.10 7.70
C THR A 45 -2.46 23.22 7.33
N HIS A 46 -1.58 22.81 8.24
CA HIS A 46 -0.13 22.77 8.03
C HIS A 46 0.33 21.31 7.97
N ARG A 47 1.21 20.96 7.02
CA ARG A 47 2.00 19.72 7.10
C ARG A 47 3.21 19.97 8.01
N VAL A 48 3.73 18.94 8.67
CA VAL A 48 5.02 19.01 9.38
C VAL A 48 6.16 19.18 8.35
N SER A 49 6.36 20.43 7.96
CA SER A 49 7.50 21.04 7.24
C SER A 49 7.27 22.54 6.98
N ALA A 50 6.32 23.18 7.68
CA ALA A 50 5.94 24.59 7.54
C ALA A 50 5.40 25.02 6.16
N CYS A 51 5.03 24.07 5.29
CA CYS A 51 4.30 24.36 4.06
C CYS A 51 2.79 24.41 4.32
N ASP A 52 2.16 25.54 3.98
CA ASP A 52 0.70 25.72 4.01
C ASP A 52 0.06 24.88 2.89
N PHE A 53 -0.68 23.83 3.24
CA PHE A 53 -1.40 23.00 2.27
C PHE A 53 -2.75 23.61 1.85
N GLY A 54 -3.28 24.52 2.68
CA GLY A 54 -4.45 25.32 2.37
C GLY A 54 -5.15 25.90 3.61
N ARG A 55 -6.11 26.78 3.37
CA ARG A 55 -6.99 27.36 4.39
C ARG A 55 -8.45 27.06 4.06
N THR A 56 -9.25 26.73 5.07
CA THR A 56 -10.70 26.66 4.89
C THR A 56 -11.26 28.06 4.66
N GLU A 57 -12.50 28.13 4.20
CA GLU A 57 -13.33 29.30 4.34
C GLU A 57 -13.48 29.72 5.81
N VAL A 58 -13.84 30.99 6.01
CA VAL A 58 -14.31 31.53 7.29
C VAL A 58 -15.81 31.31 7.34
N ILE A 59 -16.32 30.79 8.46
CA ILE A 59 -17.76 30.64 8.66
C ILE A 59 -18.18 31.57 9.79
N ASP A 60 -19.01 32.55 9.46
CA ASP A 60 -19.39 33.59 10.42
C ASP A 60 -20.41 33.07 11.43
N ASN A 61 -20.31 33.56 12.67
CA ASN A 61 -21.29 33.43 13.74
C ASN A 61 -21.68 32.01 14.14
N THR A 62 -20.71 31.08 14.21
CA THR A 62 -20.98 29.71 14.63
C THR A 62 -19.92 29.10 15.54
N LEU A 63 -20.37 28.49 16.64
CA LEU A 63 -19.52 27.68 17.52
C LEU A 63 -19.43 26.21 17.05
N ASN A 64 -20.16 25.89 15.98
CA ASN A 64 -20.25 24.56 15.38
C ASN A 64 -20.08 24.64 13.84
N PRO A 65 -18.95 25.16 13.32
CA PRO A 65 -18.74 25.28 11.88
C PRO A 65 -18.65 23.91 11.21
N ASP A 66 -19.33 23.79 10.08
CA ASP A 66 -19.22 22.69 9.14
C ASP A 66 -18.52 23.22 7.89
N PHE A 67 -17.21 23.00 7.79
CA PHE A 67 -16.42 23.46 6.64
C PHE A 67 -16.76 22.62 5.40
N VAL A 68 -17.11 23.27 4.30
CA VAL A 68 -17.39 22.68 2.98
C VAL A 68 -16.10 22.45 2.20
N ARG A 69 -15.08 23.29 2.36
CA ARG A 69 -13.81 23.12 1.63
C ARG A 69 -13.08 21.86 2.09
N LYS A 70 -12.90 20.94 1.13
CA LYS A 70 -12.10 19.73 1.30
C LYS A 70 -10.63 20.03 0.95
N PHE A 71 -9.72 19.44 1.72
CA PHE A 71 -8.30 19.40 1.36
C PHE A 71 -8.00 18.07 0.69
N ILE A 72 -7.23 18.11 -0.39
CA ILE A 72 -6.79 16.92 -1.12
C ILE A 72 -5.33 16.64 -0.72
N LEU A 73 -5.05 15.44 -0.24
CA LEU A 73 -3.71 15.01 0.17
C LEU A 73 -3.40 13.64 -0.42
N ASP A 74 -2.21 13.46 -0.98
CA ASP A 74 -1.71 12.14 -1.39
C ASP A 74 -1.41 11.29 -0.16
N TYR A 75 -1.95 10.08 -0.08
CA TYR A 75 -1.64 9.10 0.95
C TYR A 75 -0.49 8.20 0.51
N PHE A 76 0.51 8.08 1.38
CA PHE A 76 1.67 7.21 1.23
C PHE A 76 1.71 6.25 2.43
N PHE A 77 1.57 4.95 2.17
CA PHE A 77 1.57 3.92 3.22
C PHE A 77 2.91 3.92 3.98
N GLU A 78 3.97 4.15 3.23
CA GLU A 78 5.36 4.10 3.63
C GLU A 78 5.87 5.34 4.38
N GLU A 79 5.01 6.34 4.61
CA GLU A 79 5.39 7.60 5.25
C GLU A 79 4.48 7.94 6.43
N ARG A 80 5.08 8.34 7.55
CA ARG A 80 4.32 8.97 8.63
C ARG A 80 3.96 10.42 8.27
N GLN A 81 2.75 10.61 7.74
CA GLN A 81 2.26 11.90 7.30
C GLN A 81 1.62 12.70 8.46
N ASN A 82 2.45 13.40 9.24
CA ASN A 82 1.97 14.21 10.36
C ASN A 82 1.23 15.47 9.87
N LEU A 83 -0.04 15.60 10.25
CA LEU A 83 -0.89 16.75 9.96
C LEU A 83 -1.07 17.63 11.21
N ARG A 84 -0.80 18.93 11.07
CA ARG A 84 -1.07 19.94 12.10
C ARG A 84 -2.23 20.81 11.66
N PHE A 85 -3.18 20.98 12.57
CA PHE A 85 -4.35 21.82 12.36
C PHE A 85 -4.27 23.03 13.28
N ASP A 86 -4.02 24.21 12.72
CA ASP A 86 -3.99 25.47 13.47
C ASP A 86 -5.30 26.24 13.22
N PHE A 87 -5.79 26.90 14.28
CA PHE A 87 -7.06 27.62 14.25
C PHE A 87 -6.80 29.10 14.51
N ARG A 88 -7.31 29.97 13.63
CA ARG A 88 -7.28 31.42 13.80
C ARG A 88 -8.71 31.94 13.88
N LEU A 89 -9.08 32.50 15.04
CA LEU A 89 -10.20 33.43 15.16
C LEU A 89 -9.68 34.84 14.83
N GLU A 90 -10.56 35.76 14.40
CA GLU A 90 -10.19 37.17 14.19
C GLU A 90 -9.54 37.82 15.43
N LYS A 91 -9.78 37.27 16.62
CA LYS A 91 -9.03 37.56 17.85
C LYS A 91 -8.10 36.40 18.22
N PRO A 92 -6.79 36.65 18.49
CA PRO A 92 -5.84 35.58 18.77
C PRO A 92 -6.23 34.75 20.00
N LEU A 93 -6.07 33.43 19.90
CA LEU A 93 -6.20 32.50 21.01
C LEU A 93 -5.03 32.68 21.98
N GLY A 94 -5.14 33.63 22.91
CA GLY A 94 -4.48 33.51 24.20
C GLY A 94 -5.09 32.30 24.91
N GLY A 95 -4.37 31.19 24.97
CA GLY A 95 -4.77 30.00 25.71
C GLY A 95 -4.92 30.36 27.19
N ILE A 96 -6.12 30.19 27.74
CA ILE A 96 -6.29 30.20 29.19
C ILE A 96 -5.91 28.80 29.67
N PRO A 97 -4.91 28.64 30.55
CA PRO A 97 -4.58 27.32 31.10
C PRO A 97 -5.82 26.70 31.75
N GLY A 98 -6.20 25.49 31.33
CA GLY A 98 -7.23 24.70 32.00
C GLY A 98 -8.66 24.73 31.42
N LYS A 99 -8.95 25.44 30.31
CA LYS A 99 -10.28 25.35 29.64
C LYS A 99 -10.23 24.58 28.31
N LYS A 100 -11.09 23.56 28.17
CA LYS A 100 -11.28 22.80 26.92
C LYS A 100 -11.84 23.72 25.83
N CYS A 101 -11.12 23.87 24.71
CA CYS A 101 -11.45 24.82 23.63
C CYS A 101 -12.29 24.19 22.49
N GLY A 102 -13.21 23.27 22.82
CA GLY A 102 -14.03 22.55 21.84
C GLY A 102 -13.38 21.28 21.29
N THR A 103 -14.01 20.64 20.32
CA THR A 103 -13.55 19.40 19.67
C THR A 103 -13.46 19.60 18.16
N ILE A 104 -12.37 19.10 17.55
CA ILE A 104 -12.19 19.03 16.10
C ILE A 104 -12.53 17.61 15.66
N ILE A 105 -13.49 17.47 14.77
CA ILE A 105 -13.81 16.22 14.09
C ILE A 105 -13.20 16.31 12.70
N VAL A 106 -12.29 15.38 12.39
CA VAL A 106 -11.67 15.28 11.07
C VAL A 106 -12.18 14.00 10.43
N LYS A 107 -12.88 14.13 9.30
CA LYS A 107 -13.33 13.00 8.48
C LYS A 107 -12.42 12.89 7.27
N ALA A 108 -11.78 11.74 7.08
CA ALA A 108 -11.00 11.45 5.89
C ALA A 108 -11.81 10.54 4.95
N GLU A 109 -11.99 10.96 3.71
CA GLU A 109 -12.62 10.17 2.65
C GLU A 109 -11.63 9.99 1.51
N GLU A 110 -11.56 8.82 0.93
CA GLU A 110 -10.73 8.63 -0.26
C GLU A 110 -11.48 9.24 -1.46
N LEU A 111 -10.81 10.13 -2.18
CA LEU A 111 -11.27 10.75 -3.42
C LEU A 111 -11.25 9.68 -4.50
N SER A 112 -12.41 9.05 -4.67
CA SER A 112 -12.66 8.10 -5.73
C SER A 112 -12.85 8.85 -7.05
N ASN A 113 -11.78 8.99 -7.83
CA ASN A 113 -11.93 9.22 -9.26
C ASN A 113 -12.31 7.89 -9.92
N CYS A 114 -13.56 7.44 -9.71
CA CYS A 114 -14.20 6.25 -10.27
C CYS A 114 -13.42 4.93 -10.06
N ARG A 115 -13.68 4.22 -8.95
CA ARG A 115 -13.12 2.88 -8.63
C ARG A 115 -13.71 1.74 -9.45
N GLU A 116 -14.64 2.06 -10.33
CA GLU A 116 -15.31 1.06 -11.15
C GLU A 116 -14.38 0.68 -12.30
N SER A 117 -14.22 -0.63 -12.48
CA SER A 117 -13.72 -1.22 -13.69
C SER A 117 -14.82 -2.08 -14.29
N VAL A 118 -14.84 -2.18 -15.61
CA VAL A 118 -15.81 -3.02 -16.29
C VAL A 118 -15.10 -4.19 -16.92
N MET A 119 -15.59 -5.38 -16.65
CA MET A 119 -15.27 -6.57 -17.43
C MET A 119 -16.31 -6.76 -18.52
N MET A 120 -15.86 -6.71 -19.77
CA MET A 120 -16.73 -6.82 -20.94
C MET A 120 -16.27 -7.94 -21.87
N GLN A 121 -17.23 -8.59 -22.52
CA GLN A 121 -16.96 -9.56 -23.58
C GLN A 121 -17.85 -9.25 -24.77
N PHE A 122 -17.26 -9.26 -25.97
CA PHE A 122 -17.96 -8.98 -27.22
C PHE A 122 -17.87 -10.18 -28.17
N CYS A 123 -18.85 -10.30 -29.06
CA CYS A 123 -18.73 -11.13 -30.25
C CYS A 123 -19.18 -10.37 -31.50
N GLY A 124 -18.58 -10.71 -32.64
CA GLY A 124 -19.04 -10.30 -33.95
C GLY A 124 -19.87 -11.42 -34.59
N ASN A 125 -20.82 -11.05 -35.43
CA ASN A 125 -21.63 -11.96 -36.21
C ASN A 125 -21.72 -11.46 -37.66
N LYS A 126 -21.39 -12.32 -38.63
CA LYS A 126 -21.38 -12.02 -40.06
C LYS A 126 -20.64 -10.71 -40.41
N LEU A 127 -19.44 -10.54 -39.88
CA LEU A 127 -18.57 -9.42 -40.25
C LEU A 127 -18.29 -9.43 -41.76
N ASP A 128 -18.07 -8.24 -42.34
CA ASP A 128 -17.70 -8.12 -43.73
C ASP A 128 -16.34 -8.76 -43.99
N LYS A 129 -16.26 -9.54 -45.06
CA LYS A 129 -15.02 -10.15 -45.53
C LYS A 129 -14.23 -9.10 -46.32
N LYS A 130 -13.05 -8.70 -45.85
CA LYS A 130 -12.15 -7.77 -46.57
C LYS A 130 -11.01 -8.50 -47.31
N ASP A 131 -10.54 -9.63 -46.78
CA ASP A 131 -9.50 -10.45 -47.42
C ASP A 131 -9.89 -11.13 -48.75
N PHE A 132 -9.00 -11.02 -49.75
CA PHE A 132 -9.12 -11.70 -51.05
C PHE A 132 -8.87 -13.21 -50.96
N PHE A 133 -7.98 -13.68 -50.08
CA PHE A 133 -7.59 -15.10 -49.92
C PHE A 133 -7.69 -15.58 -48.45
N GLY A 134 -8.83 -15.38 -47.81
CA GLY A 134 -9.08 -15.81 -46.43
C GLY A 134 -10.44 -15.31 -45.95
N LYS A 135 -10.83 -15.54 -44.70
CA LYS A 135 -11.80 -14.67 -44.02
C LYS A 135 -10.99 -13.64 -43.23
N SER A 136 -11.62 -12.53 -42.88
CA SER A 136 -11.02 -11.49 -42.06
C SER A 136 -10.46 -12.00 -40.73
N ASP A 137 -9.47 -11.28 -40.22
CA ASP A 137 -8.79 -11.36 -38.94
C ASP A 137 -9.24 -10.19 -38.03
N PRO A 138 -10.51 -10.15 -37.56
CA PRO A 138 -11.08 -8.98 -36.91
C PRO A 138 -10.55 -8.71 -35.49
N PHE A 139 -10.39 -7.41 -35.16
CA PHE A 139 -10.14 -6.89 -33.81
C PHE A 139 -10.92 -5.59 -33.54
N LEU A 140 -11.13 -5.27 -32.27
CA LEU A 140 -11.82 -4.06 -31.82
C LEU A 140 -10.82 -3.02 -31.28
N VAL A 141 -11.09 -1.75 -31.55
CA VAL A 141 -10.40 -0.61 -30.97
C VAL A 141 -11.41 0.30 -30.28
N PHE A 142 -11.22 0.53 -28.99
CA PHE A 142 -12.04 1.41 -28.18
C PHE A 142 -11.38 2.77 -28.08
N TYR A 143 -12.17 3.81 -28.28
CA TYR A 143 -11.76 5.20 -28.14
C TYR A 143 -12.63 5.90 -27.12
N ARG A 144 -11.99 6.66 -26.22
CA ARG A 144 -12.69 7.63 -25.37
C ARG A 144 -12.79 8.97 -26.08
N SER A 145 -13.89 9.69 -25.86
CA SER A 145 -13.98 11.12 -26.17
C SER A 145 -13.25 11.95 -25.12
N ASN A 146 -12.47 12.93 -25.55
CA ASN A 146 -11.85 13.95 -24.70
C ASN A 146 -12.70 15.22 -24.67
N GLU A 147 -12.40 16.15 -23.76
CA GLU A 147 -13.12 17.43 -23.60
C GLU A 147 -12.93 18.39 -24.77
N ASP A 148 -11.82 18.23 -25.51
CA ASP A 148 -11.50 18.97 -26.74
C ASP A 148 -12.18 18.37 -27.98
N GLY A 149 -13.00 17.33 -27.82
CA GLY A 149 -13.70 16.64 -28.91
C GLY A 149 -12.82 15.65 -29.68
N THR A 150 -11.56 15.43 -29.26
CA THR A 150 -10.69 14.40 -29.86
C THR A 150 -10.99 13.02 -29.29
N PHE A 151 -10.58 11.98 -30.02
CA PHE A 151 -10.69 10.58 -29.57
C PHE A 151 -9.31 10.02 -29.23
N THR A 152 -9.20 9.32 -28.10
CA THR A 152 -7.96 8.63 -27.70
C THR A 152 -8.23 7.15 -27.50
N ILE A 153 -7.36 6.29 -28.03
CA ILE A 153 -7.45 4.85 -27.85
C ILE A 153 -7.34 4.53 -26.35
N CYS A 154 -8.34 3.83 -25.82
CA CYS A 154 -8.37 3.37 -24.44
C CYS A 154 -8.18 1.85 -24.32
N HIS A 155 -8.51 1.07 -25.35
CA HIS A 155 -8.27 -0.38 -25.36
C HIS A 155 -8.23 -0.96 -26.79
N LYS A 156 -7.52 -2.08 -26.96
CA LYS A 156 -7.47 -2.86 -28.20
C LYS A 156 -7.56 -4.35 -27.85
N THR A 157 -8.46 -5.08 -28.49
CA THR A 157 -8.61 -6.54 -28.28
C THR A 157 -7.56 -7.33 -29.05
N GLU A 158 -7.51 -8.63 -28.79
CA GLU A 158 -6.76 -9.56 -29.62
C GLU A 158 -7.34 -9.69 -31.04
N VAL A 159 -6.47 -10.13 -31.96
CA VAL A 159 -6.82 -10.44 -33.34
C VAL A 159 -7.31 -11.89 -33.42
N VAL A 160 -8.55 -12.10 -33.87
CA VAL A 160 -9.10 -13.45 -34.04
C VAL A 160 -8.99 -13.84 -35.51
N LYS A 161 -8.14 -14.82 -35.81
CA LYS A 161 -7.82 -15.12 -37.21
C LYS A 161 -8.90 -15.90 -37.96
N ASN A 162 -9.08 -15.58 -39.23
CA ASN A 162 -9.86 -16.29 -40.24
C ASN A 162 -11.30 -16.58 -39.80
N THR A 163 -12.00 -15.55 -39.32
CA THR A 163 -13.39 -15.66 -38.88
C THR A 163 -14.21 -14.41 -39.16
N LEU A 164 -15.46 -14.62 -39.56
CA LEU A 164 -16.48 -13.55 -39.67
C LEU A 164 -17.39 -13.52 -38.43
N ASN A 165 -17.15 -14.41 -37.45
CA ASN A 165 -17.89 -14.49 -36.20
C ASN A 165 -16.92 -14.59 -35.03
N PRO A 166 -16.10 -13.56 -34.77
CA PRO A 166 -15.13 -13.60 -33.68
C PRO A 166 -15.85 -13.58 -32.33
N VAL A 167 -15.30 -14.31 -31.37
CA VAL A 167 -15.60 -14.14 -29.96
C VAL A 167 -14.32 -13.68 -29.31
N TRP A 168 -14.27 -12.42 -28.89
CA TRP A 168 -13.10 -11.88 -28.22
C TRP A 168 -13.08 -12.32 -26.75
N GLN A 169 -11.89 -12.40 -26.17
CA GLN A 169 -11.70 -12.69 -24.76
C GLN A 169 -12.28 -11.56 -23.92
N ALA A 170 -12.80 -11.91 -22.74
CA ALA A 170 -13.26 -10.91 -21.80
C ALA A 170 -12.06 -10.06 -21.34
N PHE A 171 -12.22 -8.74 -21.35
CA PHE A 171 -11.19 -7.80 -20.91
C PHE A 171 -11.73 -6.87 -19.84
N LYS A 172 -10.83 -6.41 -18.96
CA LYS A 172 -11.13 -5.47 -17.88
C LYS A 172 -10.59 -4.08 -18.25
N ILE A 173 -11.44 -3.05 -18.17
CA ILE A 173 -11.04 -1.65 -18.41
C ILE A 173 -11.53 -0.76 -17.26
N PRO A 174 -10.67 0.10 -16.67
CA PRO A 174 -11.09 1.10 -15.70
C PRO A 174 -12.08 2.09 -16.32
N VAL A 175 -13.15 2.46 -15.62
CA VAL A 175 -14.16 3.40 -16.12
C VAL A 175 -13.55 4.77 -16.40
N ARG A 176 -12.51 5.17 -15.66
CA ARG A 176 -11.72 6.37 -15.97
C ARG A 176 -11.03 6.28 -17.34
N ALA A 177 -10.45 5.14 -17.69
CA ALA A 177 -9.81 4.96 -18.98
C ALA A 177 -10.85 4.96 -20.12
N LEU A 178 -12.02 4.37 -19.87
CA LEU A 178 -13.12 4.22 -20.82
C LEU A 178 -13.85 5.55 -21.11
N CYS A 179 -14.22 6.31 -20.06
CA CYS A 179 -15.07 7.50 -20.20
C CYS A 179 -14.70 8.66 -19.25
N ASN A 180 -13.51 8.64 -18.64
CA ASN A 180 -13.03 9.66 -17.70
C ASN A 180 -13.96 9.88 -16.47
N GLY A 181 -14.74 8.87 -16.10
CA GLY A 181 -15.70 8.94 -14.99
C GLY A 181 -17.04 9.60 -15.33
N ASP A 182 -17.24 10.01 -16.59
CA ASP A 182 -18.51 10.54 -17.08
C ASP A 182 -19.31 9.42 -17.76
N TYR A 183 -20.37 8.96 -17.10
CA TYR A 183 -21.13 7.78 -17.54
C TYR A 183 -21.96 7.99 -18.80
N ASP A 184 -22.17 9.25 -19.19
CA ASP A 184 -22.94 9.65 -20.36
C ASP A 184 -22.01 10.00 -21.54
N ARG A 185 -20.69 9.99 -21.33
CA ARG A 185 -19.71 10.31 -22.36
C ARG A 185 -19.65 9.23 -23.44
N THR A 186 -19.55 9.69 -24.69
CA THR A 186 -19.46 8.83 -25.87
C THR A 186 -18.15 8.05 -25.92
N ILE A 187 -18.30 6.75 -26.12
CA ILE A 187 -17.25 5.77 -26.38
C ILE A 187 -17.44 5.33 -27.83
N LYS A 188 -16.39 5.48 -28.64
CA LYS A 188 -16.39 5.02 -30.04
C LYS A 188 -15.68 3.68 -30.12
N VAL A 189 -16.26 2.72 -30.83
CA VAL A 189 -15.66 1.40 -31.06
C VAL A 189 -15.57 1.16 -32.55
N GLU A 190 -14.38 0.82 -33.01
CA GLU A 190 -14.10 0.52 -34.42
C GLU A 190 -13.66 -0.93 -34.56
N VAL A 191 -14.10 -1.57 -35.64
CA VAL A 191 -13.78 -2.95 -36.01
C VAL A 191 -12.85 -2.90 -37.23
N TYR A 192 -11.71 -3.55 -37.11
CA TYR A 192 -10.69 -3.60 -38.16
C TYR A 192 -10.34 -5.04 -38.53
N ASP A 193 -9.96 -5.24 -39.78
CA ASP A 193 -9.30 -6.44 -40.28
C ASP A 193 -7.78 -6.30 -40.11
N TRP A 194 -7.10 -7.33 -39.60
CA TRP A 194 -5.66 -7.26 -39.38
C TRP A 194 -4.88 -7.64 -40.64
N ASP A 195 -4.28 -6.64 -41.30
CA ASP A 195 -3.32 -6.86 -42.38
C ASP A 195 -1.85 -6.91 -41.94
N ARG A 196 -1.06 -7.72 -42.67
CA ARG A 196 0.35 -7.99 -42.37
C ARG A 196 1.30 -6.82 -42.66
N ASP A 197 0.87 -5.89 -43.50
CA ASP A 197 1.59 -4.68 -43.91
C ASP A 197 1.32 -3.46 -43.00
N GLY A 198 0.38 -3.60 -42.06
CA GLY A 198 0.00 -2.55 -41.11
C GLY A 198 -1.10 -1.62 -41.61
N SER A 199 -1.59 -1.77 -42.85
CA SER A 199 -2.76 -1.05 -43.35
C SER A 199 -4.04 -1.83 -43.09
N HIS A 200 -4.41 -1.92 -41.81
CA HIS A 200 -5.61 -2.62 -41.35
C HIS A 200 -6.90 -2.09 -42.02
N ASP A 201 -7.64 -2.96 -42.70
CA ASP A 201 -8.89 -2.59 -43.36
C ASP A 201 -10.03 -2.29 -42.37
N PHE A 202 -10.71 -1.16 -42.56
CA PHE A 202 -11.86 -0.79 -41.73
C PHE A 202 -13.09 -1.64 -42.09
N ILE A 203 -13.69 -2.29 -41.09
CA ILE A 203 -14.91 -3.11 -41.24
C ILE A 203 -16.15 -2.30 -40.84
N GLY A 204 -16.14 -1.61 -39.70
CA GLY A 204 -17.25 -0.77 -39.26
C GLY A 204 -17.01 -0.08 -37.92
N GLU A 205 -17.95 0.77 -37.52
CA GLU A 205 -17.89 1.51 -36.26
C GLU A 205 -19.26 1.60 -35.59
N PHE A 206 -19.26 1.72 -34.26
CA PHE A 206 -20.43 2.11 -33.49
C PHE A 206 -20.02 3.04 -32.35
N SER A 207 -20.97 3.84 -31.87
CA SER A 207 -20.80 4.68 -30.68
C SER A 207 -21.73 4.21 -29.59
N THR A 208 -21.29 4.27 -28.34
CA THR A 208 -22.10 3.94 -27.16
C THR A 208 -21.65 4.74 -25.93
N SER A 209 -22.24 4.51 -24.77
CA SER A 209 -21.83 5.10 -23.49
C SER A 209 -21.79 4.05 -22.38
N TYR A 210 -21.15 4.36 -21.25
CA TYR A 210 -21.16 3.47 -20.08
C TYR A 210 -22.59 3.19 -19.60
N ARG A 211 -23.47 4.20 -19.64
CA ARG A 211 -24.88 4.04 -19.26
C ARG A 211 -25.64 3.08 -20.18
N GLU A 212 -25.29 3.01 -21.46
CA GLU A 212 -25.90 2.07 -22.40
C GLU A 212 -25.35 0.65 -22.20
N LEU A 213 -24.03 0.52 -22.11
CA LEU A 213 -23.37 -0.76 -21.85
C LEU A 213 -23.83 -1.40 -20.53
N SER A 214 -24.01 -0.59 -19.47
CA SER A 214 -24.46 -1.06 -18.15
C SER A 214 -25.91 -1.56 -18.11
N ARG A 215 -26.73 -1.29 -19.13
CA ARG A 215 -28.09 -1.85 -19.23
C ARG A 215 -28.11 -3.36 -19.57
N GLY A 216 -26.95 -3.99 -19.81
CA GLY A 216 -26.78 -5.45 -19.87
C GLY A 216 -27.22 -6.09 -21.19
N GLN A 217 -27.41 -7.43 -21.19
CA GLN A 217 -27.91 -8.16 -22.37
C GLN A 217 -29.37 -7.79 -22.65
N SER A 218 -29.61 -6.86 -23.57
CA SER A 218 -30.94 -6.55 -24.09
C SER A 218 -30.88 -6.27 -25.59
N GLN A 219 -32.04 -6.25 -26.27
CA GLN A 219 -32.16 -5.85 -27.68
C GLN A 219 -31.55 -4.45 -27.98
N PHE A 220 -31.23 -3.66 -26.96
CA PHE A 220 -30.62 -2.34 -27.06
C PHE A 220 -29.08 -2.33 -27.12
N ASN A 221 -28.40 -3.45 -26.83
CA ASN A 221 -26.93 -3.58 -26.90
C ASN A 221 -26.47 -4.46 -28.08
N MET A 222 -27.30 -4.47 -29.13
CA MET A 222 -26.98 -5.01 -30.44
C MET A 222 -26.71 -3.81 -31.35
N TYR A 223 -25.44 -3.55 -31.64
CA TYR A 223 -25.05 -2.39 -32.43
C TYR A 223 -25.11 -2.79 -33.90
N GLU A 224 -26.29 -2.63 -34.52
CA GLU A 224 -26.46 -2.81 -35.97
C GLU A 224 -26.09 -1.52 -36.70
N VAL A 225 -24.80 -1.27 -36.86
CA VAL A 225 -24.31 -0.20 -37.74
C VAL A 225 -23.26 -0.79 -38.67
N SER A 226 -23.72 -1.28 -39.82
CA SER A 226 -22.93 -1.97 -40.87
C SER A 226 -22.35 -3.34 -40.47
N VAL A 227 -22.28 -3.66 -39.18
CA VAL A 227 -21.61 -4.84 -38.62
C VAL A 227 -22.38 -5.30 -37.39
N CYS A 228 -22.65 -6.60 -37.22
CA CYS A 228 -23.37 -7.09 -36.04
C CYS A 228 -22.38 -7.42 -34.90
N VAL A 229 -22.08 -6.44 -34.04
CA VAL A 229 -21.31 -6.64 -32.80
C VAL A 229 -22.26 -6.68 -31.61
N THR A 230 -22.14 -7.71 -30.77
CA THR A 230 -22.99 -7.95 -29.61
C THR A 230 -22.15 -8.00 -28.32
N LEU A 231 -22.62 -7.30 -27.28
CA LEU A 231 -22.06 -7.38 -25.94
C LEU A 231 -22.57 -8.66 -25.24
N LEU A 232 -21.70 -9.63 -25.02
CA LEU A 232 -22.01 -10.89 -24.34
C LEU A 232 -22.08 -10.74 -22.82
N SER A 233 -21.20 -9.96 -22.21
CA SER A 233 -21.22 -9.77 -20.76
C SER A 233 -20.77 -8.37 -20.39
N PHE A 234 -21.40 -7.80 -19.36
CA PHE A 234 -20.99 -6.56 -18.73
C PHE A 234 -21.06 -6.74 -17.22
N LEU A 235 -19.90 -6.78 -16.58
CA LEU A 235 -19.79 -6.92 -15.13
C LEU A 235 -19.05 -5.70 -14.59
N VAL A 236 -19.72 -4.96 -13.70
CA VAL A 236 -19.08 -3.88 -12.95
C VAL A 236 -18.34 -4.50 -11.78
N ASP A 237 -17.02 -4.34 -11.79
CA ASP A 237 -16.12 -4.71 -10.72
C ASP A 237 -15.67 -3.44 -10.00
N ILE A 238 -15.93 -3.35 -8.70
CA ILE A 238 -15.42 -2.23 -7.89
C ILE A 238 -14.04 -2.65 -7.43
N GLU A 239 -13.02 -1.92 -7.88
CA GLU A 239 -11.66 -2.15 -7.41
C GLU A 239 -11.56 -1.78 -5.93
N VAL A 240 -11.36 -2.80 -5.12
CA VAL A 240 -11.14 -2.64 -3.69
C VAL A 240 -9.72 -2.17 -3.46
N THR A 241 -9.56 -1.09 -2.69
CA THR A 241 -8.25 -0.52 -2.36
C THR A 241 -7.77 -0.98 -1.00
N PHE A 242 -6.48 -0.82 -0.73
CA PHE A 242 -5.89 -1.16 0.57
C PHE A 242 -6.57 -0.44 1.75
N LEU A 243 -6.94 0.83 1.57
CA LEU A 243 -7.64 1.62 2.59
C LEU A 243 -9.05 1.10 2.91
N ASP A 244 -9.72 0.41 1.98
CA ASP A 244 -11.03 -0.19 2.27
C ASP A 244 -10.92 -1.29 3.32
N TYR A 245 -9.83 -2.07 3.29
CA TYR A 245 -9.55 -3.08 4.32
C TYR A 245 -9.15 -2.44 5.65
N ILE A 246 -8.35 -1.36 5.64
CA ILE A 246 -8.01 -0.59 6.86
C ILE A 246 -9.28 -0.02 7.50
N LYS A 247 -10.17 0.60 6.71
CA LYS A 247 -11.48 1.10 7.19
C LYS A 247 -12.38 -0.01 7.69
N GLY A 248 -12.28 -1.20 7.10
CA GLY A 248 -12.96 -2.41 7.56
C GLY A 248 -12.45 -2.95 8.90
N GLY A 249 -11.41 -2.35 9.48
CA GLY A 249 -10.87 -2.74 10.78
C GLY A 249 -9.91 -3.93 10.71
N ILE A 250 -9.26 -4.15 9.57
CA ILE A 250 -8.20 -5.15 9.49
C ILE A 250 -7.02 -4.76 10.38
N CYS A 251 -6.41 -5.74 11.03
CA CYS A 251 -5.19 -5.55 11.82
C CYS A 251 -3.97 -6.05 11.04
N ILE A 252 -2.96 -5.20 10.88
CA ILE A 252 -1.66 -5.60 10.36
C ILE A 252 -0.76 -5.87 11.56
N PHE A 253 -0.40 -7.12 11.77
CA PHE A 253 0.51 -7.54 12.84
C PHE A 253 1.95 -7.53 12.32
N LEU A 254 2.81 -6.79 13.00
CA LEU A 254 4.24 -6.83 12.73
C LEU A 254 4.91 -7.83 13.66
N THR A 255 5.52 -8.87 13.10
CA THR A 255 6.49 -9.69 13.84
C THR A 255 7.87 -9.18 13.52
N VAL A 256 8.54 -8.62 14.53
CA VAL A 256 9.88 -8.08 14.38
C VAL A 256 10.89 -9.13 14.77
N LEU A 257 11.81 -9.40 13.85
CA LEU A 257 12.96 -10.25 14.11
C LEU A 257 14.24 -9.47 13.88
N SER A 258 15.08 -9.44 14.92
CA SER A 258 16.42 -8.88 14.82
C SER A 258 17.40 -10.04 14.81
N GLU A 259 18.19 -10.18 13.76
CA GLU A 259 19.31 -11.11 13.81
C GLU A 259 20.37 -10.59 14.74
N CYS A 260 20.84 -11.50 15.59
CA CYS A 260 22.05 -11.33 16.37
C CYS A 260 23.07 -12.35 15.85
N VAL A 261 23.28 -12.44 14.53
CA VAL A 261 24.27 -13.35 13.95
C VAL A 261 25.39 -12.53 13.33
N THR A 262 26.63 -12.94 13.62
CA THR A 262 27.81 -12.48 12.92
C THR A 262 28.49 -13.71 12.30
N PHE A 263 28.85 -13.62 11.02
CA PHE A 263 29.81 -14.55 10.42
C PHE A 263 30.80 -13.86 9.48
N ALA A 264 31.83 -13.24 10.06
CA ALA A 264 33.12 -13.13 9.40
C ALA A 264 34.27 -12.99 10.41
N ARG A 265 35.33 -13.77 10.13
CA ARG A 265 36.68 -13.71 10.69
C ARG A 265 37.12 -12.28 11.06
N THR A 266 37.74 -12.15 12.23
CA THR A 266 38.46 -10.97 12.79
C THR A 266 37.63 -10.00 13.63
N GLN A 267 37.66 -10.18 14.95
CA GLN A 267 37.61 -9.10 15.97
C GLN A 267 36.43 -8.09 15.93
N THR A 268 35.33 -8.36 15.22
CA THR A 268 34.23 -7.39 14.98
C THR A 268 32.90 -7.73 15.65
N GLY A 269 32.78 -8.86 16.36
CA GLY A 269 31.50 -9.35 16.91
C GLY A 269 31.15 -8.91 18.34
N ASP A 270 31.99 -8.13 19.01
CA ASP A 270 31.67 -7.66 20.38
C ASP A 270 30.87 -6.34 20.29
N PRO A 271 29.62 -6.28 20.83
CA PRO A 271 28.83 -5.05 20.87
C PRO A 271 29.51 -3.87 21.58
N ALA A 272 30.57 -4.11 22.36
CA ALA A 272 31.38 -3.08 22.98
C ALA A 272 32.40 -2.43 22.02
N GLN A 273 32.69 -3.06 20.87
CA GLN A 273 33.68 -2.57 19.91
C GLN A 273 33.03 -1.64 18.87
N PRO A 274 33.64 -0.48 18.57
CA PRO A 274 33.09 0.49 17.62
C PRO A 274 33.04 -0.03 16.17
N THR A 275 33.79 -1.08 15.86
CA THR A 275 33.79 -1.75 14.55
C THR A 275 32.66 -2.77 14.39
N SER A 276 31.90 -3.05 15.46
CA SER A 276 30.77 -3.98 15.42
C SER A 276 29.54 -3.34 14.79
N LEU A 277 28.82 -4.10 13.95
CA LEU A 277 27.50 -3.68 13.45
C LEU A 277 26.46 -3.59 14.58
N HIS A 278 26.72 -4.22 15.72
CA HIS A 278 25.91 -4.14 16.94
C HIS A 278 26.46 -3.15 17.97
N TYR A 279 27.41 -2.28 17.60
CA TYR A 279 28.03 -1.35 18.55
C TYR A 279 26.99 -0.52 19.31
N MET A 280 27.08 -0.55 20.64
CA MET A 280 26.20 0.22 21.53
C MET A 280 26.74 1.63 21.75
N ASN A 281 26.52 2.51 20.77
CA ASN A 281 26.87 3.93 20.93
C ASN A 281 25.83 4.64 21.82
N PRO A 282 26.23 5.39 22.87
CA PRO A 282 25.30 6.14 23.72
C PRO A 282 24.58 7.31 23.02
N TYR A 283 25.04 7.76 21.85
CA TYR A 283 24.49 8.94 21.15
C TYR A 283 23.81 8.62 19.82
N GLN A 284 24.09 7.48 19.20
CA GLN A 284 23.57 7.12 17.87
C GLN A 284 23.16 5.65 17.84
N LEU A 285 22.08 5.34 17.12
CA LEU A 285 21.67 3.95 16.91
C LEU A 285 22.60 3.28 15.90
N ASN A 286 22.81 1.98 16.08
CA ASN A 286 23.50 1.15 15.08
C ASN A 286 22.58 0.84 13.88
N ALA A 287 23.12 0.22 12.82
CA ALA A 287 22.37 -0.04 11.59
C ALA A 287 21.10 -0.88 11.84
N TYR A 288 21.19 -1.89 12.71
CA TYR A 288 20.05 -2.70 13.14
C TYR A 288 18.98 -1.86 13.85
N GLY A 289 19.39 -1.05 14.83
CA GLY A 289 18.49 -0.18 15.58
C GLY A 289 17.86 0.91 14.71
N MET A 290 18.59 1.43 13.73
CA MET A 290 18.06 2.38 12.74
C MET A 290 17.01 1.72 11.85
N ALA A 291 17.33 0.57 11.23
CA ALA A 291 16.40 -0.17 10.39
C ALA A 291 15.12 -0.55 11.16
N LEU A 292 15.29 -1.09 12.37
CA LEU A 292 14.19 -1.44 13.26
C LEU A 292 13.30 -0.23 13.57
N LYS A 293 13.90 0.90 13.95
CA LYS A 293 13.16 2.11 14.28
C LYS A 293 12.43 2.66 13.06
N THR A 294 13.09 2.75 11.91
CA THR A 294 12.51 3.33 10.69
C THR A 294 11.31 2.54 10.18
N VAL A 295 11.42 1.21 10.09
CA VAL A 295 10.31 0.36 9.63
C VAL A 295 9.22 0.27 10.68
N GLY A 296 9.61 0.05 11.93
CA GLY A 296 8.70 -0.08 13.05
C GLY A 296 7.87 1.18 13.28
N GLU A 297 8.46 2.38 13.16
CA GLU A 297 7.77 3.63 13.44
C GLU A 297 6.54 3.88 12.56
N ILE A 298 6.52 3.27 11.37
CA ILE A 298 5.44 3.40 10.39
C ILE A 298 4.43 2.27 10.56
N ILE A 299 4.89 1.02 10.61
CA ILE A 299 3.99 -0.12 10.72
C ILE A 299 3.25 -0.14 12.05
N GLN A 300 3.84 0.37 13.15
CA GLN A 300 3.20 0.33 14.47
C GLN A 300 1.86 1.07 14.57
N ASP A 301 1.57 1.98 13.63
CA ASP A 301 0.31 2.72 13.60
C ASP A 301 -0.83 1.94 12.89
N TYR A 302 -0.50 0.81 12.23
CA TYR A 302 -1.45 -0.12 11.62
C TYR A 302 -1.74 -1.35 12.50
N ASP A 303 -1.04 -1.47 13.64
CA ASP A 303 -1.30 -2.46 14.67
C ASP A 303 -2.16 -1.85 15.79
N SER A 304 -3.24 -2.53 16.17
CA SER A 304 -4.21 -2.01 17.14
C SER A 304 -3.75 -2.11 18.60
N ASP A 305 -3.01 -3.15 18.96
CA ASP A 305 -2.54 -3.38 20.33
C ASP A 305 -1.09 -2.89 20.55
N LYS A 306 -0.36 -2.66 19.46
CA LYS A 306 1.04 -2.22 19.45
C LYS A 306 1.94 -3.17 20.23
N MET A 307 1.60 -4.46 20.26
CA MET A 307 2.37 -5.50 20.91
C MET A 307 3.08 -6.34 19.85
N PHE A 308 4.40 -6.19 19.78
CA PHE A 308 5.20 -6.83 18.73
C PHE A 308 5.99 -8.00 19.30
N PRO A 309 5.81 -9.23 18.78
CA PRO A 309 6.68 -10.34 19.13
C PRO A 309 8.08 -10.05 18.59
N ALA A 310 9.06 -10.06 19.51
CA ALA A 310 10.45 -9.74 19.25
C ALA A 310 11.31 -10.98 19.47
N LEU A 311 11.79 -11.60 18.38
CA LEU A 311 12.66 -12.77 18.46
C LEU A 311 14.01 -12.52 17.82
N GLY A 312 15.04 -13.15 18.39
CA GLY A 312 16.39 -13.22 17.85
C GLY A 312 16.70 -14.63 17.37
N PHE A 313 17.68 -14.75 16.50
CA PHE A 313 18.20 -16.04 16.06
C PHE A 313 19.71 -16.00 15.84
N GLY A 314 20.31 -17.19 15.88
CA GLY A 314 21.76 -17.41 15.77
C GLY A 314 22.56 -16.77 16.90
N ALA A 315 22.17 -17.11 18.13
CA ALA A 315 22.98 -16.78 19.30
C ALA A 315 23.05 -17.98 20.24
N LYS A 316 24.12 -18.03 21.04
CA LYS A 316 24.25 -18.92 22.18
C LYS A 316 23.65 -18.26 23.40
N LEU A 317 22.66 -18.93 24.00
CA LEU A 317 21.98 -18.43 25.19
C LEU A 317 22.69 -18.91 26.47
N PRO A 318 22.85 -18.05 27.49
CA PRO A 318 23.25 -18.49 28.82
C PRO A 318 22.13 -19.32 29.49
N PRO A 319 22.46 -20.20 30.47
CA PRO A 319 23.79 -20.53 30.97
C PRO A 319 24.50 -21.64 30.17
N ASP A 320 23.76 -22.42 29.39
CA ASP A 320 24.27 -23.65 28.76
C ASP A 320 25.06 -23.42 27.46
N GLY A 321 25.04 -22.20 26.91
CA GLY A 321 25.69 -21.87 25.64
C GLY A 321 25.09 -22.62 24.44
N ARG A 322 23.83 -23.06 24.55
CA ARG A 322 23.11 -23.74 23.48
C ARG A 322 22.81 -22.75 22.36
N VAL A 323 23.09 -23.17 21.13
CA VAL A 323 22.76 -22.42 19.93
C VAL A 323 21.24 -22.40 19.79
N SER A 324 20.66 -21.20 19.82
CA SER A 324 19.25 -21.00 19.55
C SER A 324 19.09 -20.37 18.19
N HIS A 325 18.36 -21.05 17.31
CA HIS A 325 17.90 -20.50 16.03
C HIS A 325 16.62 -19.68 16.18
N GLU A 326 16.15 -19.51 17.42
CA GLU A 326 14.99 -18.69 17.77
C GLU A 326 14.98 -18.46 19.28
N PHE A 327 14.86 -17.22 19.75
CA PHE A 327 14.72 -16.91 21.17
C PHE A 327 14.02 -15.56 21.38
N ALA A 328 13.29 -15.40 22.48
CA ALA A 328 12.62 -14.15 22.80
C ALA A 328 13.64 -13.07 23.22
N LEU A 329 13.66 -11.92 22.52
CA LEU A 329 14.59 -10.82 22.81
C LEU A 329 14.36 -10.21 24.19
N ASN A 330 13.11 -10.23 24.67
CA ASN A 330 12.75 -9.75 26.00
C ASN A 330 13.12 -10.74 27.13
N GLY A 331 13.72 -11.88 26.81
CA GLY A 331 14.12 -12.91 27.77
C GLY A 331 12.99 -13.77 28.31
N ASN A 332 11.75 -13.62 27.80
CA ASN A 332 10.60 -14.43 28.20
C ASN A 332 10.12 -15.35 27.05
N PRO A 333 10.52 -16.63 27.05
CA PRO A 333 10.12 -17.58 26.00
C PRO A 333 8.62 -17.85 25.90
N GLN A 334 7.86 -17.60 26.98
CA GLN A 334 6.40 -17.81 26.97
C GLN A 334 5.63 -16.62 26.39
N ASN A 335 6.24 -15.43 26.42
CA ASN A 335 5.61 -14.20 25.94
C ASN A 335 6.68 -13.30 25.31
N PRO A 336 6.95 -13.43 24.00
CA PRO A 336 7.95 -12.63 23.30
C PRO A 336 7.47 -11.22 22.94
N TYR A 337 6.26 -10.82 23.35
CA TYR A 337 5.67 -9.54 22.96
C TYR A 337 6.28 -8.37 23.71
N CYS A 338 6.57 -7.30 22.99
CA CYS A 338 7.11 -6.03 23.48
C CYS A 338 6.13 -4.89 23.18
N ALA A 339 6.00 -3.95 24.12
CA ALA A 339 5.11 -2.79 23.96
C ALA A 339 5.76 -1.72 23.08
N GLY A 340 5.24 -1.54 21.87
CA GLY A 340 5.74 -0.58 20.90
C GLY A 340 7.14 -0.91 20.37
N ILE A 341 7.61 -0.12 19.41
CA ILE A 341 8.96 -0.26 18.85
C ILE A 341 10.03 0.10 19.86
N ASP A 342 9.76 1.05 20.75
CA ASP A 342 10.69 1.38 21.84
C ASP A 342 10.93 0.17 22.76
N GLY A 343 9.88 -0.61 23.06
CA GLY A 343 10.03 -1.86 23.82
C GLY A 343 10.83 -2.93 23.08
N VAL A 344 10.67 -3.04 21.76
CA VAL A 344 11.47 -3.96 20.94
C VAL A 344 12.95 -3.53 20.91
N MET A 345 13.21 -2.22 20.80
CA MET A 345 14.56 -1.65 20.85
C MET A 345 15.24 -1.93 22.20
N ASP A 346 14.52 -1.73 23.29
CA ASP A 346 15.02 -2.03 24.65
C ASP A 346 15.34 -3.51 24.80
N ALA A 347 14.43 -4.40 24.35
CA ALA A 347 14.64 -5.85 24.37
C ALA A 347 15.86 -6.25 23.53
N TYR A 348 16.03 -5.66 22.34
CA TYR A 348 17.20 -5.89 21.49
C TYR A 348 18.50 -5.50 22.21
N TYR A 349 18.62 -4.29 22.76
CA TYR A 349 19.84 -3.87 23.47
C TYR A 349 20.10 -4.64 24.76
N GLN A 350 19.04 -5.09 25.45
CA GLN A 350 19.19 -5.97 26.62
C GLN A 350 19.68 -7.36 26.22
N SER A 351 19.14 -7.93 25.15
CA SER A 351 19.54 -9.25 24.65
C SER A 351 21.03 -9.28 24.29
N LEU A 352 21.53 -8.24 23.60
CA LEU A 352 22.93 -8.11 23.19
C LEU A 352 23.93 -8.11 24.36
N LYS A 353 23.50 -7.79 25.58
CA LYS A 353 24.37 -7.83 26.77
C LYS A 353 24.52 -9.24 27.35
N SER A 354 23.62 -10.15 27.02
CA SER A 354 23.52 -11.48 27.64
C SER A 354 23.81 -12.62 26.67
N VAL A 355 23.54 -12.43 25.38
CA VAL A 355 23.72 -13.47 24.36
C VAL A 355 25.11 -13.42 23.73
N GLN A 356 25.62 -14.58 23.33
CA GLN A 356 26.85 -14.67 22.54
C GLN A 356 26.49 -14.90 21.07
N LEU A 357 26.86 -13.98 20.18
CA LEU A 357 26.58 -14.07 18.74
C LEU A 357 27.17 -15.35 18.12
N TYR A 358 26.41 -16.08 17.28
CA TYR A 358 26.84 -17.38 16.76
C TYR A 358 26.13 -17.83 15.46
N GLY A 359 26.85 -18.27 14.43
CA GLY A 359 26.25 -18.82 13.19
C GLY A 359 25.99 -20.34 13.23
N PRO A 360 25.22 -20.92 12.29
CA PRO A 360 24.81 -20.35 11.01
C PRO A 360 23.51 -19.54 11.02
N THR A 361 23.36 -18.67 10.02
CA THR A 361 22.16 -17.85 9.77
C THR A 361 21.14 -18.65 8.97
N ASN A 362 20.02 -19.03 9.62
CA ASN A 362 18.96 -19.85 9.03
C ASN A 362 17.62 -19.11 9.10
N PHE A 363 16.99 -18.83 7.95
CA PHE A 363 15.70 -18.12 7.90
C PHE A 363 14.50 -19.06 7.94
N SER A 364 14.67 -20.31 7.49
CA SER A 364 13.56 -21.28 7.38
C SER A 364 12.81 -21.50 8.71
N PRO A 365 13.48 -21.69 9.87
CA PRO A 365 12.77 -21.93 11.15
C PRO A 365 11.83 -20.77 11.51
N VAL A 366 12.33 -19.56 11.32
CA VAL A 366 11.68 -18.30 11.63
C VAL A 366 10.47 -18.06 10.71
N ILE A 367 10.66 -18.23 9.39
CA ILE A 367 9.57 -18.07 8.41
C ILE A 367 8.47 -19.09 8.71
N ASN A 368 8.83 -20.35 9.00
CA ASN A 368 7.88 -21.39 9.36
C ASN A 368 7.14 -21.09 10.66
N HIS A 369 7.77 -20.41 11.62
CA HIS A 369 7.11 -20.03 12.87
C HIS A 369 5.99 -19.01 12.60
N VAL A 370 6.28 -17.91 11.90
CA VAL A 370 5.27 -16.91 11.54
C VAL A 370 4.20 -17.51 10.63
N ALA A 371 4.58 -18.36 9.68
CA ALA A 371 3.66 -19.06 8.81
C ALA A 371 2.64 -19.93 9.58
N ARG A 372 3.00 -20.54 10.71
CA ARG A 372 2.04 -21.30 11.54
C ARG A 372 0.96 -20.41 12.11
N TYR A 373 1.31 -19.21 12.57
CA TYR A 373 0.33 -18.24 13.06
C TYR A 373 -0.52 -17.70 11.91
N ALA A 374 0.10 -17.31 10.80
CA ALA A 374 -0.60 -16.84 9.61
C ALA A 374 -1.59 -17.90 9.06
N ALA A 375 -1.24 -19.18 9.10
CA ALA A 375 -2.10 -20.27 8.66
C ALA A 375 -3.37 -20.47 9.51
N SER A 376 -3.37 -19.98 10.75
CA SER A 376 -4.55 -20.01 11.63
C SER A 376 -5.60 -18.96 11.24
N VAL A 377 -5.20 -17.91 10.51
CA VAL A 377 -6.06 -16.81 10.08
C VAL A 377 -6.49 -17.02 8.64
N LYS A 378 -7.78 -17.27 8.41
CA LYS A 378 -8.35 -17.54 7.07
C LYS A 378 -9.43 -16.56 6.65
N ASP A 379 -9.93 -15.77 7.59
CA ASP A 379 -11.02 -14.80 7.39
C ASP A 379 -10.52 -13.45 6.85
N GLY A 380 -9.20 -13.24 6.81
CA GLY A 380 -8.59 -11.99 6.39
C GLY A 380 -8.72 -10.86 7.41
N SER A 381 -8.95 -11.20 8.69
CA SER A 381 -8.97 -10.23 9.79
C SER A 381 -7.56 -9.75 10.19
N GLN A 382 -6.55 -10.57 9.93
CA GLN A 382 -5.16 -10.31 10.30
C GLN A 382 -4.23 -10.55 9.11
N TYR A 383 -3.20 -9.71 9.00
CA TYR A 383 -2.11 -9.86 8.04
C TYR A 383 -0.78 -9.73 8.75
N PHE A 384 0.16 -10.63 8.49
CA PHE A 384 1.43 -10.70 9.21
C PHE A 384 2.57 -10.13 8.36
N VAL A 385 3.31 -9.17 8.89
CA VAL A 385 4.54 -8.68 8.27
C VAL A 385 5.71 -9.18 9.10
N LEU A 386 6.64 -9.89 8.47
CA LEU A 386 7.83 -10.42 9.09
C LEU A 386 9.04 -9.56 8.72
N LEU A 387 9.57 -8.78 9.65
CA LEU A 387 10.81 -8.01 9.43
C LEU A 387 12.01 -8.84 9.86
N ILE A 388 12.95 -9.10 8.94
CA ILE A 388 14.24 -9.76 9.15
C ILE A 388 15.33 -8.72 8.87
N ILE A 389 16.24 -8.51 9.82
CA ILE A 389 17.41 -7.65 9.62
C ILE A 389 18.65 -8.53 9.72
N THR A 390 19.50 -8.57 8.70
CA THR A 390 20.64 -9.51 8.58
C THR A 390 21.92 -8.80 8.13
N ASP A 391 23.10 -9.22 8.61
CA ASP A 391 24.39 -8.70 8.12
C ASP A 391 24.98 -9.49 6.95
N GLY A 392 24.34 -10.60 6.55
CA GLY A 392 24.66 -11.35 5.35
C GLY A 392 24.76 -12.87 5.52
N VAL A 393 24.88 -13.54 4.37
CA VAL A 393 25.05 -14.98 4.15
C VAL A 393 24.00 -15.88 4.82
N ILE A 394 22.93 -16.14 4.07
CA ILE A 394 21.97 -17.21 4.38
C ILE A 394 22.63 -18.58 4.20
N SER A 395 22.54 -19.43 5.22
CA SER A 395 23.12 -20.77 5.20
C SER A 395 22.13 -21.85 4.72
N ASP A 396 20.82 -21.60 4.84
CA ASP A 396 19.74 -22.54 4.54
C ASP A 396 18.90 -22.13 3.32
N MET A 397 19.54 -21.64 2.26
CA MET A 397 18.86 -21.08 1.08
C MET A 397 17.78 -22.01 0.48
N ALA A 398 18.07 -23.31 0.36
CA ALA A 398 17.12 -24.27 -0.20
C ALA A 398 15.87 -24.45 0.68
N GLN A 399 16.06 -24.53 2.00
CA GLN A 399 14.99 -24.65 2.98
C GLN A 399 14.19 -23.35 3.08
N THR A 400 14.87 -22.21 2.97
CA THR A 400 14.24 -20.89 2.98
C THR A 400 13.35 -20.67 1.76
N LYS A 401 13.81 -21.04 0.56
CA LYS A 401 12.95 -21.06 -0.65
C LYS A 401 11.72 -21.95 -0.46
N GLU A 402 11.89 -23.13 0.12
CA GLU A 402 10.75 -24.02 0.42
C GLU A 402 9.77 -23.41 1.41
N SER A 403 10.26 -22.78 2.48
CA SER A 403 9.44 -22.05 3.44
C SER A 403 8.68 -20.89 2.80
N ILE A 404 9.33 -20.10 1.93
CA ILE A 404 8.69 -18.98 1.22
C ILE A 404 7.60 -19.50 0.26
N VAL A 405 7.87 -20.54 -0.53
CA VAL A 405 6.88 -21.13 -1.46
C VAL A 405 5.65 -21.65 -0.70
N ASN A 406 5.83 -22.18 0.50
CA ASN A 406 4.71 -22.61 1.35
C ASN A 406 3.97 -21.43 1.97
N ALA A 407 4.70 -20.40 2.42
CA ALA A 407 4.17 -19.19 3.02
C ALA A 407 3.44 -18.28 2.01
N ALA A 408 3.75 -18.34 0.72
CA ALA A 408 3.15 -17.50 -0.33
C ALA A 408 1.61 -17.60 -0.39
N SER A 409 1.06 -18.71 0.08
CA SER A 409 -0.39 -18.98 0.13
C SER A 409 -1.10 -18.39 1.37
N LEU A 410 -0.34 -17.86 2.34
CA LEU A 410 -0.79 -17.40 3.65
C LEU A 410 -0.90 -15.86 3.71
N PRO A 411 -1.62 -15.29 4.70
CA PRO A 411 -1.71 -13.83 4.90
C PRO A 411 -0.44 -13.27 5.53
N MET A 412 0.70 -13.41 4.86
CA MET A 412 1.97 -12.86 5.33
C MET A 412 2.86 -12.31 4.23
N SER A 413 3.66 -11.32 4.61
CA SER A 413 4.78 -10.74 3.85
C SER A 413 6.06 -10.82 4.68
N ILE A 414 7.20 -10.79 4.01
CA ILE A 414 8.54 -10.89 4.57
C ILE A 414 9.34 -9.70 4.04
N ILE A 415 9.91 -8.93 4.95
CA ILE A 415 10.80 -7.82 4.66
C ILE A 415 12.19 -8.23 5.13
N ILE A 416 13.19 -8.13 4.26
CA ILE A 416 14.58 -8.43 4.57
C ILE A 416 15.40 -7.15 4.40
N VAL A 417 16.02 -6.68 5.49
CA VAL A 417 16.91 -5.52 5.46
C VAL A 417 18.36 -6.00 5.65
N GLY A 418 19.18 -5.84 4.60
CA GLY A 418 20.60 -6.20 4.62
C GLY A 418 21.45 -5.07 5.19
N VAL A 419 22.16 -5.31 6.30
CA VAL A 419 23.06 -4.33 6.92
C VAL A 419 24.53 -4.70 6.74
N GLY A 420 25.42 -3.72 6.74
CA GLY A 420 26.86 -3.96 6.64
C GLY A 420 27.37 -4.18 5.20
N PRO A 421 28.65 -4.59 5.07
CA PRO A 421 29.36 -4.58 3.79
C PRO A 421 29.26 -5.90 3.00
N ALA A 422 28.48 -6.88 3.45
CA ALA A 422 28.40 -8.18 2.80
C ALA A 422 27.81 -8.11 1.37
N GLU A 423 28.01 -9.19 0.61
CA GLU A 423 27.35 -9.39 -0.68
C GLU A 423 25.96 -9.99 -0.46
N PHE A 424 24.96 -9.42 -1.13
CA PHE A 424 23.53 -9.75 -0.92
C PHE A 424 22.88 -10.46 -2.11
N ASP A 425 23.66 -11.09 -2.99
CA ASP A 425 23.15 -11.80 -4.18
C ASP A 425 22.04 -12.81 -3.84
N ALA A 426 22.22 -13.55 -2.74
CA ALA A 426 21.22 -14.50 -2.26
C ALA A 426 19.91 -13.80 -1.85
N MET A 427 19.96 -12.59 -1.30
CA MET A 427 18.74 -11.90 -0.86
C MET A 427 18.02 -11.26 -2.04
N ILE A 428 18.76 -10.80 -3.05
CA ILE A 428 18.20 -10.36 -4.34
C ILE A 428 17.48 -11.53 -5.03
N GLU A 429 18.04 -12.74 -4.98
CA GLU A 429 17.35 -13.94 -5.48
C GLU A 429 16.07 -14.26 -4.69
N LEU A 430 16.02 -13.93 -3.40
CA LEU A 430 14.82 -14.10 -2.57
C LEU A 430 13.77 -13.01 -2.78
N ASP A 431 14.10 -11.87 -3.40
CA ASP A 431 13.16 -10.77 -3.63
C ASP A 431 12.03 -11.14 -4.61
N GLY A 432 12.25 -12.15 -5.47
CA GLY A 432 11.20 -12.67 -6.36
C GLY A 432 10.80 -11.77 -7.55
N ASP A 433 11.29 -10.53 -7.55
CA ASP A 433 11.02 -9.44 -8.49
C ASP A 433 11.29 -9.80 -9.96
N GLU A 434 12.46 -10.39 -10.24
CA GLU A 434 12.85 -10.82 -11.60
C GLU A 434 12.33 -12.22 -11.94
N VAL A 435 12.42 -13.13 -10.97
CA VAL A 435 12.09 -14.54 -11.14
C VAL A 435 11.32 -15.03 -9.92
N ARG A 436 10.07 -15.46 -10.15
CA ARG A 436 9.23 -16.02 -9.09
C ARG A 436 9.95 -17.20 -8.42
N ILE A 437 10.06 -17.14 -7.08
CA ILE A 437 10.70 -18.19 -6.29
C ILE A 437 10.05 -19.54 -6.57
N SER A 438 10.89 -20.55 -6.74
CA SER A 438 10.45 -21.94 -6.85
C SER A 438 11.30 -22.87 -5.99
N SER A 439 10.67 -23.94 -5.51
CA SER A 439 11.33 -25.01 -4.78
C SER A 439 10.69 -26.34 -5.14
N ARG A 440 11.52 -27.36 -5.42
CA ARG A 440 11.08 -28.73 -5.78
C ARG A 440 10.04 -28.78 -6.91
N GLY A 441 10.15 -27.88 -7.90
CA GLY A 441 9.23 -27.81 -9.04
C GLY A 441 7.89 -27.10 -8.77
N LYS A 442 7.68 -26.58 -7.55
CA LYS A 442 6.52 -25.75 -7.20
C LYS A 442 6.94 -24.28 -7.17
N GLN A 443 6.21 -23.43 -7.89
CA GLN A 443 6.39 -21.96 -7.86
C GLN A 443 5.56 -21.34 -6.72
N ALA A 444 6.07 -20.26 -6.14
CA ALA A 444 5.34 -19.45 -5.19
C ALA A 444 4.08 -18.84 -5.85
N GLU A 445 2.94 -18.91 -5.16
CA GLU A 445 1.65 -18.43 -5.67
C GLU A 445 1.66 -16.91 -5.90
N ARG A 446 2.40 -16.18 -5.06
CA ARG A 446 2.51 -14.71 -5.05
C ARG A 446 3.91 -14.32 -4.64
N ASP A 447 4.29 -13.08 -4.92
CA ASP A 447 5.43 -12.49 -4.23
C ASP A 447 5.08 -12.12 -2.80
N ILE A 448 6.00 -12.40 -1.89
CA ILE A 448 5.84 -12.09 -0.47
C ILE A 448 7.14 -11.61 0.16
N VAL A 449 8.23 -11.46 -0.58
CA VAL A 449 9.52 -11.04 -0.04
C VAL A 449 9.85 -9.68 -0.61
N GLN A 450 10.31 -8.76 0.23
CA GLN A 450 10.95 -7.52 -0.18
C GLN A 450 12.36 -7.49 0.42
N PHE A 451 13.39 -7.35 -0.40
CA PHE A 451 14.76 -7.12 0.04
C PHE A 451 15.19 -5.66 -0.17
N VAL A 452 15.80 -5.07 0.86
CA VAL A 452 16.39 -3.74 0.77
C VAL A 452 17.77 -3.70 1.44
N PRO A 453 18.85 -3.37 0.70
CA PRO A 453 20.17 -3.16 1.29
C PRO A 453 20.22 -1.80 2.00
N PHE A 454 20.41 -1.81 3.32
CA PHE A 454 20.46 -0.60 4.15
C PHE A 454 21.58 0.37 3.74
N ARG A 455 22.69 -0.16 3.20
CA ARG A 455 23.87 0.63 2.80
C ARG A 455 23.55 1.69 1.74
N ASP A 456 22.54 1.48 0.91
CA ASP A 456 22.15 2.40 -0.16
C ASP A 456 21.54 3.72 0.37
N TYR A 457 21.17 3.73 1.65
CA TYR A 457 20.57 4.87 2.36
C TYR A 457 21.53 5.48 3.38
N THR A 458 22.80 5.09 3.35
CA THR A 458 23.86 5.65 4.19
C THR A 458 24.79 6.52 3.34
N ASP A 459 24.69 7.85 3.50
CA ASP A 459 25.61 8.79 2.87
C ASP A 459 26.90 8.96 3.69
N ARG A 460 27.98 9.43 3.04
CA ARG A 460 29.29 9.74 3.67
C ARG A 460 29.21 10.76 4.82
N GLY A 461 28.08 11.44 5.01
CA GLY A 461 27.83 12.43 6.06
C GLY A 461 27.06 11.91 7.29
N GLY A 462 26.71 10.63 7.34
CA GLY A 462 25.92 10.04 8.43
C GLY A 462 24.42 9.94 8.13
N TYR A 463 23.63 9.63 9.16
CA TYR A 463 22.19 9.41 9.04
C TYR A 463 21.43 10.73 8.86
N ASN A 464 20.79 10.91 7.71
CA ASN A 464 19.90 12.05 7.45
C ASN A 464 18.43 11.58 7.50
N ILE A 465 17.54 12.44 8.00
CA ILE A 465 16.09 12.17 8.02
C ILE A 465 15.56 11.79 6.63
N LEU A 466 16.10 12.43 5.58
CA LEU A 466 15.75 12.14 4.19
C LEU A 466 16.12 10.74 3.73
N SER A 467 17.23 10.19 4.22
CA SER A 467 17.66 8.84 3.83
C SER A 467 16.87 7.76 4.56
N MET A 468 16.45 8.03 5.80
CA MET A 468 15.52 7.15 6.53
C MET A 468 14.12 7.14 5.92
N ALA A 469 13.62 8.29 5.44
CA ALA A 469 12.34 8.34 4.74
C ALA A 469 12.37 7.52 3.44
N ARG A 470 13.48 7.58 2.69
CA ARG A 470 13.68 6.75 1.49
C ARG A 470 13.77 5.26 1.81
N LEU A 471 14.51 4.89 2.87
CA LEU A 471 14.56 3.50 3.31
C LEU A 471 13.17 2.97 3.65
N ALA A 472 12.40 3.71 4.45
CA ALA A 472 11.04 3.30 4.82
C ALA A 472 10.14 3.16 3.59
N LYS A 473 10.31 4.08 2.63
CA LYS A 473 9.66 4.04 1.33
C LYS A 473 9.89 2.75 0.58
N ASP A 474 11.14 2.42 0.34
CA ASP A 474 11.48 1.27 -0.49
C ASP A 474 11.23 -0.06 0.25
N VAL A 475 11.31 -0.08 1.58
CA VAL A 475 10.99 -1.27 2.40
C VAL A 475 9.50 -1.59 2.45
N LEU A 476 8.64 -0.56 2.50
CA LEU A 476 7.20 -0.73 2.70
C LEU A 476 6.40 -0.68 1.40
N ALA A 477 7.04 -0.34 0.28
CA ALA A 477 6.39 -0.12 -1.01
C ALA A 477 5.50 -1.29 -1.42
N GLU A 478 5.98 -2.53 -1.35
CA GLU A 478 5.25 -3.66 -1.89
C GLU A 478 4.14 -4.22 -0.99
N ILE A 479 4.13 -3.87 0.29
CA ILE A 479 3.20 -4.47 1.26
C ILE A 479 1.73 -4.29 0.88
N PRO A 480 1.24 -3.11 0.45
CA PRO A 480 -0.14 -2.94 0.01
C PRO A 480 -0.51 -3.85 -1.17
N ASP A 481 0.38 -4.02 -2.14
CA ASP A 481 0.12 -4.85 -3.33
C ASP A 481 0.18 -6.34 -3.01
N GLN A 482 1.16 -6.77 -2.21
CA GLN A 482 1.25 -8.12 -1.69
C GLN A 482 0.00 -8.47 -0.87
N PHE A 483 -0.50 -7.53 -0.07
CA PHE A 483 -1.75 -7.65 0.68
C PHE A 483 -2.97 -7.80 -0.24
N LEU A 484 -3.15 -6.89 -1.20
CA LEU A 484 -4.28 -6.92 -2.12
C LEU A 484 -4.28 -8.17 -2.99
N SER A 485 -3.10 -8.62 -3.40
CA SER A 485 -2.89 -9.87 -4.12
C SER A 485 -3.38 -11.09 -3.32
N TYR A 486 -3.09 -11.15 -2.01
CA TYR A 486 -3.63 -12.19 -1.12
C TYR A 486 -5.16 -12.14 -1.06
N MET A 487 -5.72 -10.97 -0.75
CA MET A 487 -7.16 -10.82 -0.54
C MET A 487 -7.96 -11.15 -1.80
N ARG A 488 -7.47 -10.70 -2.97
CA ARG A 488 -8.08 -10.99 -4.27
C ARG A 488 -8.06 -12.47 -4.60
N THR A 489 -6.93 -13.14 -4.39
CA THR A 489 -6.77 -14.58 -4.68
C THR A 489 -7.66 -15.44 -3.78
N ARG A 490 -7.93 -14.99 -2.56
CA ARG A 490 -8.83 -15.66 -1.61
C ARG A 490 -10.29 -15.21 -1.69
N GLY A 491 -10.61 -14.23 -2.54
CA GLY A 491 -11.96 -13.67 -2.65
C GLY A 491 -12.47 -12.97 -1.38
N ILE A 492 -11.56 -12.51 -0.51
CA ILE A 492 -11.89 -11.86 0.76
C ILE A 492 -12.26 -10.41 0.48
N LYS A 493 -13.47 -10.01 0.89
CA LYS A 493 -13.97 -8.65 0.75
C LYS A 493 -13.74 -7.85 2.04
N PRO A 494 -13.55 -6.52 1.96
CA PRO A 494 -13.40 -5.68 3.14
C PRO A 494 -14.68 -5.71 3.97
N SER A 495 -14.53 -5.70 5.29
CA SER A 495 -15.66 -5.58 6.22
C SER A 495 -16.35 -4.23 6.07
N PRO A 496 -17.67 -4.14 6.36
CA PRO A 496 -18.36 -2.86 6.36
C PRO A 496 -17.69 -1.87 7.32
N ALA A 497 -17.48 -0.63 6.87
CA ALA A 497 -16.94 0.40 7.74
C ALA A 497 -17.83 0.56 9.00
N PRO A 498 -17.23 0.78 10.18
CA PRO A 498 -18.00 1.05 11.39
C PRO A 498 -18.95 2.25 11.15
N PRO A 499 -20.13 2.25 11.78
CA PRO A 499 -21.10 3.34 11.60
C PRO A 499 -20.43 4.69 11.94
N PRO A 500 -20.75 5.76 11.19
CA PRO A 500 -20.16 7.06 11.42
C PRO A 500 -20.38 7.48 12.88
N TYR A 501 -19.32 8.00 13.51
CA TYR A 501 -19.39 8.48 14.88
C TYR A 501 -20.50 9.54 15.01
N THR A 502 -21.59 9.18 15.68
CA THR A 502 -22.63 10.12 16.08
C THR A 502 -22.20 10.73 17.41
N PRO A 503 -21.94 12.05 17.49
CA PRO A 503 -21.69 12.68 18.77
C PRO A 503 -22.88 12.44 19.71
N PRO A 504 -22.66 12.26 21.03
CA PRO A 504 -23.76 12.19 21.98
C PRO A 504 -24.61 13.45 21.84
N GLY A 505 -25.89 13.30 21.47
CA GLY A 505 -26.84 14.40 21.44
C GLY A 505 -26.97 14.98 22.85
N GLN A 506 -26.87 16.30 22.98
CA GLN A 506 -27.19 16.96 24.25
C GLN A 506 -28.65 16.65 24.61
N PRO A 507 -28.97 16.36 25.88
CA PRO A 507 -30.34 16.30 26.34
C PRO A 507 -30.99 17.66 26.05
N ILE A 508 -32.13 17.64 25.34
CA ILE A 508 -33.00 18.80 25.20
C ILE A 508 -33.42 19.18 26.63
N GLN A 509 -32.85 20.24 27.19
CA GLN A 509 -33.45 20.90 28.34
C GLN A 509 -34.74 21.53 27.84
N THR A 510 -35.85 20.80 28.00
CA THR A 510 -37.18 21.40 28.05
C THR A 510 -37.17 22.43 29.17
N GLN A 511 -37.16 23.70 28.79
CA GLN A 511 -37.54 24.78 29.70
C GLN A 511 -39.02 24.56 30.06
N ILE A 512 -39.29 24.37 31.35
CA ILE A 512 -40.60 24.61 31.98
C ILE A 512 -40.50 25.95 32.67
#